data_AF-A0A964PLW4-F1
#
_entry.id   AF-A0A964PLW4-F1
#
_cell.length_a   1.000
_cell.length_b   1.000
_cell.length_c   1.000
_cell.angle_alpha   90.00
_cell.angle_beta   90.00
_cell.angle_gamma   90.00
#
_symmetry.space_group_name_H-M   'P 1'
#
loop_
_entity.id
_entity.type
_entity.pdbx_description
1 polymer ?
#
loop_
_entity_poly.entity_id
_entity_poly.type
_entity_poly.pdbx_seq_one_letter_code
_entity_poly.pdbx_strand_id
1 'polypeptide(L)'
;MTDAPNAIDILARPGGNDQVITKKVLLAALACDEAARLALTPNAETVAAVEANFLGALAIHNRVELDEWLNASALSYDEFKLVMRDFAAVVVVEHHHASLLGPRIELHRRVVTARERRISALT
;
A
#
# COMPACT_ATOMS: atom_id res chain seq x y z
N MET A 1 -8.25 17.32 -3.66
CA MET A 1 -8.27 16.06 -4.43
C MET A 1 -7.08 15.25 -3.96
N THR A 2 -7.34 14.12 -3.31
CA THR A 2 -6.33 13.32 -2.61
C THR A 2 -5.82 12.25 -3.57
N ASP A 3 -4.52 12.28 -3.91
CA ASP A 3 -3.80 11.27 -4.71
C ASP A 3 -3.61 9.92 -3.98
N ALA A 4 -4.52 9.57 -3.08
CA ALA A 4 -4.57 8.26 -2.41
C ALA A 4 -4.79 7.03 -3.32
N PRO A 5 -5.34 7.11 -4.57
CA PRO A 5 -5.67 5.90 -5.33
C PRO A 5 -4.47 5.00 -5.65
N ASN A 6 -3.28 5.58 -5.87
CA ASN A 6 -2.14 4.82 -6.36
C ASN A 6 -1.34 4.05 -5.30
N ALA A 7 -1.40 4.47 -4.03
CA ALA A 7 -0.59 3.86 -2.97
C ALA A 7 -1.09 2.44 -2.61
N ILE A 8 -2.40 2.27 -2.53
CA ILE A 8 -3.03 0.99 -2.16
C ILE A 8 -2.77 -0.07 -3.22
N ASP A 9 -2.91 0.27 -4.50
CA ASP A 9 -2.64 -0.64 -5.62
C ASP A 9 -1.21 -1.18 -5.61
N ILE A 10 -0.23 -0.33 -5.29
CA ILE A 10 1.16 -0.75 -5.22
C ILE A 10 1.37 -1.71 -4.05
N LEU A 11 0.77 -1.42 -2.89
CA LEU A 11 0.85 -2.30 -1.71
C LEU A 11 0.15 -3.64 -1.93
N ALA A 12 -1.02 -3.63 -2.58
CA ALA A 12 -1.88 -4.79 -2.80
C ALA A 12 -1.38 -5.78 -3.86
N ARG A 13 -0.59 -5.33 -4.85
CA ARG A 13 -0.04 -6.26 -5.87
C ARG A 13 0.84 -7.33 -5.22
N PRO A 14 0.78 -8.62 -5.59
CA PRO A 14 1.61 -9.63 -4.93
C PRO A 14 3.12 -9.33 -5.03
N GLY A 15 3.58 -8.74 -6.14
CA GLY A 15 5.02 -8.59 -6.38
C GLY A 15 5.65 -9.96 -6.65
N GLY A 16 6.64 -10.03 -7.53
CA GLY A 16 7.05 -11.30 -8.14
C GLY A 16 7.69 -12.37 -7.22
N ASN A 17 7.85 -12.13 -5.91
CA ASN A 17 8.38 -13.10 -4.94
C ASN A 17 8.26 -12.62 -3.47
N ASP A 18 8.53 -13.51 -2.52
CA ASP A 18 8.48 -13.27 -1.06
C ASP A 18 9.35 -12.11 -0.58
N GLN A 19 10.43 -11.77 -1.29
CA GLN A 19 11.28 -10.63 -0.90
C GLN A 19 10.54 -9.30 -1.10
N VAL A 20 9.71 -9.20 -2.15
CA VAL A 20 8.87 -8.02 -2.39
C VAL A 20 7.81 -7.91 -1.31
N ILE A 21 7.13 -9.02 -0.97
CA ILE A 21 6.16 -9.06 0.13
C ILE A 21 6.81 -8.64 1.45
N THR A 22 8.00 -9.17 1.78
CA THR A 22 8.74 -8.81 2.99
C THR A 22 9.00 -7.31 3.08
N LYS A 23 9.38 -6.66 1.97
CA LYS A 23 9.60 -5.20 1.97
C LYS A 23 8.31 -4.41 2.16
N LYS A 24 7.18 -4.90 1.68
CA LYS A 24 5.86 -4.25 1.88
C LYS A 24 5.39 -4.35 3.33
N VAL A 25 5.52 -5.54 3.92
CA VAL A 25 5.21 -5.73 5.35
C VAL A 25 6.11 -4.86 6.22
N LEU A 26 7.41 -4.80 5.91
CA LEU A 26 8.34 -3.90 6.61
C LEU A 26 7.94 -2.42 6.47
N LEU A 27 7.58 -1.98 5.26
CA LEU A 27 7.11 -0.61 5.03
C LEU A 27 5.86 -0.29 5.86
N ALA A 28 4.88 -1.19 5.87
CA ALA A 28 3.66 -1.03 6.64
C ALA A 28 3.95 -0.96 8.15
N ALA A 29 4.79 -1.85 8.68
CA ALA A 29 5.17 -1.82 10.09
C ALA A 29 5.85 -0.50 10.48
N LEU A 30 6.81 -0.04 9.67
CA LEU A 30 7.48 1.25 9.89
C LEU A 30 6.52 2.44 9.78
N ALA A 31 5.55 2.37 8.86
CA ALA A 31 4.52 3.41 8.74
C ALA A 31 3.59 3.42 9.96
N CYS A 32 3.22 2.27 10.52
CA CYS A 32 2.44 2.20 11.76
C CYS A 32 3.19 2.85 12.93
N ASP A 33 4.48 2.54 13.10
CA ASP A 33 5.32 3.13 14.14
C ASP A 33 5.47 4.65 13.95
N GLU A 34 5.70 5.10 12.72
CA GLU A 34 5.87 6.52 12.39
C GLU A 34 4.55 7.29 12.58
N ALA A 35 3.41 6.72 12.17
CA ALA A 35 2.09 7.29 12.39
C ALA A 35 1.81 7.47 13.89
N ALA A 36 2.14 6.47 14.72
CA ALA A 36 2.02 6.57 16.16
C ALA A 36 2.95 7.66 16.73
N ARG A 37 4.21 7.70 16.29
CA ARG A 37 5.21 8.69 16.72
C ARG A 37 4.79 10.13 16.40
N LEU A 38 4.13 10.34 15.25
CA LEU A 38 3.67 11.63 14.78
C LEU A 38 2.26 12.00 15.26
N ALA A 39 1.60 11.13 16.05
CA ALA A 39 0.18 11.25 16.42
C ALA A 39 -0.75 11.37 15.19
N LEU A 40 -0.42 10.64 14.12
CA LEU A 40 -1.14 10.55 12.86
C LEU A 40 -1.79 9.16 12.66
N THR A 41 -2.15 8.48 13.74
CA THR A 41 -2.81 7.17 13.64
C THR A 41 -4.08 7.28 12.78
N PRO A 42 -4.26 6.42 11.75
CA PRO A 42 -5.43 6.48 10.89
C PRO A 42 -6.73 6.32 11.69
N ASN A 43 -7.68 7.23 11.46
CA ASN A 43 -9.01 7.13 12.04
C ASN A 43 -9.88 6.11 11.29
N ALA A 44 -11.05 5.78 11.84
CA ALA A 44 -11.98 4.82 11.25
C ALA A 44 -12.42 5.19 9.83
N GLU A 45 -12.61 6.49 9.56
CA GLU A 45 -12.98 7.02 8.25
C GLU A 45 -11.89 6.75 7.20
N THR A 46 -10.62 6.97 7.57
CA THR A 46 -9.46 6.72 6.70
C THR A 46 -9.34 5.24 6.37
N VAL A 47 -9.47 4.36 7.38
CA VAL A 47 -9.44 2.92 7.16
C VAL A 47 -10.60 2.45 6.27
N ALA A 48 -11.80 3.02 6.46
CA ALA A 48 -12.96 2.71 5.60
C ALA A 48 -12.76 3.19 4.16
N ALA A 49 -12.14 4.35 3.94
CA ALA A 49 -11.82 4.86 2.61
C ALA A 49 -10.79 3.96 1.89
N VAL A 50 -9.78 3.48 2.63
CA VAL A 50 -8.79 2.52 2.12
C VAL A 50 -9.44 1.18 1.75
N GLU A 51 -10.29 0.65 2.63
CA GLU A 51 -11.07 -0.56 2.39
C GLU A 51 -11.97 -0.42 1.15
N ALA A 52 -12.72 0.68 1.04
CA ALA A 52 -13.59 0.93 -0.09
C ALA A 52 -12.83 1.02 -1.42
N ASN A 53 -11.65 1.63 -1.42
CA ASN A 53 -10.79 1.69 -2.61
C ASN A 53 -10.30 0.29 -2.99
N PHE A 54 -9.77 -0.47 -2.03
CA PHE A 54 -9.29 -1.83 -2.25
C PHE A 54 -10.40 -2.74 -2.83
N LEU A 55 -11.58 -2.72 -2.23
CA LEU A 55 -12.72 -3.51 -2.70
C LEU A 55 -13.24 -3.03 -4.06
N GLY A 56 -13.22 -1.72 -4.30
CA GLY A 56 -13.56 -1.14 -5.60
C GLY A 56 -12.64 -1.62 -6.72
N ALA A 57 -11.34 -1.75 -6.47
CA ALA A 57 -10.37 -2.29 -7.43
C ALA A 57 -10.62 -3.78 -7.76
N LEU A 58 -11.28 -4.51 -6.85
CA LEU A 58 -11.69 -5.91 -7.05
C LEU A 58 -13.12 -6.06 -7.58
N ALA A 59 -13.82 -4.95 -7.84
CA ALA A 59 -15.24 -4.93 -8.20
C ALA A 59 -16.15 -5.65 -7.16
N ILE A 60 -15.78 -5.58 -5.88
CA ILE A 60 -16.59 -6.08 -4.76
C ILE A 60 -17.42 -4.92 -4.24
N HIS A 61 -18.74 -5.02 -4.36
CA HIS A 61 -19.67 -3.92 -4.14
C HIS A 61 -20.60 -4.13 -2.94
N ASN A 62 -20.69 -5.36 -2.42
CA ASN A 62 -21.57 -5.67 -1.31
C ASN A 62 -20.99 -6.71 -0.35
N ARG A 63 -21.69 -6.90 0.76
CA ARG A 63 -21.26 -7.78 1.85
C ARG A 63 -21.20 -9.26 1.42
N VAL A 64 -22.11 -9.70 0.57
CA VAL A 64 -22.17 -11.10 0.11
C VAL A 64 -20.93 -11.42 -0.71
N GLU A 65 -20.60 -10.59 -1.70
CA GLU A 65 -19.40 -10.73 -2.52
C GLU A 65 -18.11 -10.69 -1.69
N LEU A 66 -18.06 -9.81 -0.67
CA LEU A 66 -16.94 -9.74 0.26
C LEU A 66 -16.75 -11.05 1.04
N ASP A 67 -17.83 -11.57 1.63
CA ASP A 67 -17.78 -12.81 2.40
C ASP A 67 -17.40 -14.01 1.50
N GLU A 68 -17.91 -14.08 0.27
CA GLU A 68 -17.53 -15.09 -0.72
C GLU A 68 -16.04 -15.04 -1.07
N TRP A 69 -15.52 -13.84 -1.35
CA TRP A 69 -14.12 -13.63 -1.69
C TRP A 69 -13.18 -13.97 -0.52
N LEU A 70 -13.53 -13.55 0.70
CA LEU A 70 -12.76 -13.86 1.91
C LEU A 70 -12.69 -15.37 2.15
N ASN A 71 -13.83 -16.06 2.05
CA ASN A 71 -13.90 -17.52 2.21
C ASN A 71 -13.07 -18.25 1.15
N ALA A 72 -13.18 -17.84 -0.12
CA ALA A 72 -12.39 -18.41 -1.22
C ALA A 72 -10.88 -18.20 -1.03
N SER A 73 -10.50 -17.12 -0.34
CA SER A 73 -9.11 -16.76 -0.06
C SER A 73 -8.59 -17.30 1.28
N ALA A 74 -9.40 -18.07 2.02
CA ALA A 74 -9.11 -18.54 3.38
C ALA A 74 -8.67 -17.40 4.32
N LEU A 75 -9.32 -16.22 4.19
CA LEU A 75 -9.08 -15.04 5.01
C LEU A 75 -10.28 -14.77 5.91
N SER A 76 -10.02 -14.42 7.16
CA SER A 76 -11.04 -13.83 8.03
C SER A 76 -11.21 -12.34 7.76
N TYR A 77 -12.38 -11.80 8.13
CA TYR A 77 -12.61 -10.36 8.06
C TYR A 77 -11.65 -9.57 8.96
N ASP A 78 -11.25 -10.12 10.11
CA ASP A 78 -10.31 -9.45 11.03
C ASP A 78 -8.90 -9.36 10.46
N GLU A 79 -8.40 -10.42 9.81
CA GLU A 79 -7.11 -10.41 9.11
C GLU A 79 -7.12 -9.40 7.95
N PHE A 80 -8.19 -9.39 7.16
CA PHE A 80 -8.37 -8.40 6.11
C PHE A 80 -8.36 -6.97 6.68
N LYS A 81 -9.11 -6.71 7.75
CA LYS A 81 -9.16 -5.39 8.40
C LYS A 81 -7.84 -4.98 9.02
N LEU A 82 -7.03 -5.93 9.50
CA LEU A 82 -5.67 -5.66 9.97
C LEU A 82 -4.82 -5.10 8.81
N VAL A 83 -4.82 -5.76 7.65
CA VAL A 83 -4.10 -5.27 6.46
C VAL A 83 -4.62 -3.91 5.98
N MET A 84 -5.92 -3.65 6.05
CA MET A 84 -6.47 -2.33 5.69
C MET A 84 -6.00 -1.21 6.63
N ARG A 85 -5.78 -1.51 7.92
CA ARG A 85 -5.19 -0.55 8.87
C ARG A 85 -3.72 -0.27 8.55
N ASP A 86 -2.98 -1.31 8.22
CA ASP A 86 -1.58 -1.20 7.78
C ASP A 86 -1.45 -0.31 6.53
N PHE A 87 -2.32 -0.54 5.53
CA PHE A 87 -2.35 0.29 4.32
C PHE A 87 -2.73 1.74 4.63
N ALA A 88 -3.70 1.94 5.53
CA ALA A 88 -4.08 3.29 5.97
C ALA A 88 -2.92 4.03 6.65
N ALA A 89 -2.10 3.34 7.45
CA ALA A 89 -0.92 3.95 8.07
C ALA A 89 0.08 4.43 7.02
N VAL A 90 0.35 3.61 6.00
CA VAL A 90 1.21 4.00 4.87
C VAL A 90 0.67 5.25 4.17
N VAL A 91 -0.63 5.29 3.85
CA VAL A 91 -1.25 6.43 3.17
C VAL A 91 -1.11 7.73 3.97
N VAL A 92 -1.36 7.69 5.28
CA VAL A 92 -1.28 8.89 6.13
C VAL A 92 0.17 9.38 6.26
N VAL A 93 1.13 8.47 6.47
CA VAL A 93 2.55 8.82 6.60
C VAL A 93 3.11 9.32 5.28
N GLU A 94 2.75 8.69 4.15
CA GLU A 94 3.14 9.14 2.82
C GLU A 94 2.59 10.55 2.53
N HIS A 95 1.32 10.80 2.85
CA HIS A 95 0.72 12.12 2.69
C HIS A 95 1.45 13.18 3.54
N HIS A 96 1.77 12.87 4.79
CA HIS A 96 2.52 13.77 5.66
C HIS A 96 3.92 14.09 5.12
N HIS A 97 4.61 13.10 4.53
CA HIS A 97 5.96 13.26 3.98
C HIS A 97 6.01 13.57 2.48
N ALA A 98 4.89 13.86 1.83
CA ALA A 98 4.82 14.04 0.38
C ALA A 98 5.86 15.03 -0.18
N SER A 99 6.10 16.13 0.54
CA SER A 99 7.10 17.16 0.17
C SER A 99 8.55 16.65 0.20
N LEU A 100 8.86 15.69 1.08
CA LEU A 100 10.18 15.06 1.18
C LEU A 100 10.34 13.93 0.15
N LEU A 101 9.25 13.23 -0.16
CA LEU A 101 9.26 12.08 -1.06
C LEU A 101 9.42 12.49 -2.53
N GLY A 102 8.75 13.56 -2.98
CA GLY A 102 8.77 13.99 -4.38
C GLY A 102 10.16 14.08 -5.02
N PRO A 103 11.11 14.87 -4.46
CA PRO A 103 12.46 14.97 -4.99
C PRO A 103 13.23 13.63 -4.95
N ARG A 104 13.00 12.80 -3.94
CA ARG A 104 13.66 11.50 -3.79
C ARG A 104 13.16 10.49 -4.81
N ILE A 105 11.86 10.47 -5.10
CA ILE A 105 11.28 9.60 -6.12
C ILE A 105 11.94 9.84 -7.48
N GLU A 106 12.14 11.09 -7.87
CA GLU A 106 12.80 11.41 -9.14
C GLU A 106 14.26 10.95 -9.18
N LEU A 107 15.00 11.14 -8.09
CA LEU A 107 16.37 10.64 -7.98
C LEU A 107 16.42 9.11 -8.08
N HIS A 108 15.55 8.41 -7.35
CA HIS A 108 15.46 6.95 -7.40
C HIS A 108 15.10 6.45 -8.80
N ARG A 109 14.13 7.09 -9.48
CA ARG A 109 13.75 6.78 -10.85
C ARG A 109 14.95 6.86 -11.80
N ARG A 110 15.72 7.95 -11.73
CA ARG A 110 16.92 8.13 -12.57
C ARG A 110 17.95 7.03 -12.36
N VAL A 111 18.20 6.62 -11.11
CA VAL A 111 19.14 5.54 -10.80
C VAL A 111 18.64 4.19 -11.33
N VAL A 112 17.36 3.86 -11.11
CA VAL A 112 16.76 2.60 -11.60
C VAL A 112 16.80 2.55 -13.13
N THR A 113 16.38 3.61 -13.82
CA THR A 113 16.43 3.69 -15.28
C THR A 113 17.86 3.61 -15.83
N ALA A 114 18.84 4.23 -15.16
CA ALA A 114 20.24 4.13 -15.57
C ALA A 114 20.77 2.69 -15.46
N ARG A 115 20.41 1.98 -14.38
CA ARG A 115 20.72 0.56 -14.20
C ARG A 115 20.12 -0.29 -15.31
N GLU A 116 18.84 -0.10 -15.63
CA GLU A 116 18.13 -0.84 -16.69
C GLU A 116 18.81 -0.65 -18.05
N ARG A 117 19.10 0.60 -18.42
CA ARG A 117 19.83 0.92 -19.67
C ARG A 117 21.19 0.22 -19.72
N ARG A 118 21.92 0.19 -18.60
CA ARG A 118 23.22 -0.50 -18.53
C ARG A 118 23.07 -2.00 -18.72
N ILE A 119 22.06 -2.63 -18.12
CA ILE A 119 21.81 -4.07 -18.27
C ILE A 119 21.46 -4.40 -19.72
N SER A 120 20.53 -3.65 -20.33
CA SER A 120 20.13 -3.86 -21.73
C SER A 120 21.28 -3.67 -22.73
N ALA A 121 22.29 -2.86 -22.41
CA ALA A 121 23.47 -2.70 -23.25
C ALA A 121 24.50 -3.83 -23.10
N LEU A 122 24.33 -4.72 -22.11
CA LEU A 122 25.21 -5.86 -21.85
C LEU A 122 24.61 -7.20 -22.32
N THR A 123 23.34 -7.22 -22.73
CA THR A 123 22.59 -8.38 -23.23
C THR A 123 22.42 -8.28 -24.73
#